data_AF-A0A3M1XMY2-F1
#
_entry.id   AF-A0A3M1XMY2-F1
#
_cell.length_a   1.000
_cell.length_b   1.000
_cell.length_c   1.000
_cell.angle_alpha   90.00
_cell.angle_beta   90.00
_cell.angle_gamma   90.00
#
_symmetry.space_group_name_H-M   'P 1'
#
loop_
_entity.id
_entity.type
_entity.pdbx_description
1 polymer ?
#
loop_
_entity_poly.entity_id
_entity_poly.type
_entity_poly.pdbx_seq_one_letter_code
_entity_poly.pdbx_strand_id
1 'polypeptide(L)'
;MAHHVHLIGVPMDLGQRRRGVDIGPSVIRYAGLHQQLRALGHTITDSGNIAVPILLGAFGDQGGFSANSPARGCAPDVPGSPRLHVDDARRGR
;
A
#
# COMPACT_ATOMS: atom_id res chain seq x y z
N MET A 1 9.40 11.73 18.80
CA MET A 1 8.71 12.95 18.33
C MET A 1 7.75 12.54 17.24
N ALA A 2 6.49 12.95 17.33
CA ALA A 2 5.48 12.65 16.31
C ALA A 2 5.60 13.66 15.16
N HIS A 3 5.60 13.16 13.93
CA HIS A 3 5.69 13.96 12.71
C HIS A 3 4.62 13.50 11.73
N HIS A 4 4.18 14.42 10.88
CA HIS A 4 3.30 14.11 9.77
C HIS A 4 4.14 13.69 8.57
N VAL A 5 3.88 12.48 8.06
CA VAL A 5 4.66 11.84 7.00
C VAL A 5 3.79 11.75 5.75
N HIS A 6 4.29 12.30 4.65
CA HIS A 6 3.68 12.13 3.33
C HIS A 6 4.37 10.99 2.59
N LEU A 7 3.59 10.00 2.14
CA LEU A 7 4.07 8.86 1.38
C LEU A 7 3.71 9.04 -0.10
N ILE A 8 4.72 8.98 -0.96
CA ILE A 8 4.59 9.07 -2.41
C ILE A 8 5.39 7.92 -3.01
N GLY A 9 4.74 7.11 -3.83
CA GLY A 9 5.40 6.03 -4.55
C GLY A 9 5.82 6.49 -5.94
N VAL A 10 7.07 6.21 -6.31
CA VAL A 10 7.61 6.50 -7.65
C VAL A 10 8.02 5.17 -8.29
N PRO A 11 7.11 4.52 -9.05
CA PRO A 11 7.39 3.25 -9.71
C PRO A 11 8.23 3.49 -10.98
N MET A 12 9.53 3.69 -10.82
CA MET A 12 10.46 3.96 -11.92
C MET A 12 11.65 2.99 -11.85
N ASP A 13 11.98 2.38 -12.98
CA ASP A 13 13.11 1.44 -13.11
C ASP A 13 14.20 1.94 -14.10
N LEU A 14 14.23 3.24 -14.39
CA LEU A 14 15.25 3.89 -15.21
C LEU A 14 16.63 3.88 -14.52
N GLY A 15 17.70 3.67 -15.29
CA GLY A 15 19.08 3.72 -14.78
C GLY A 15 19.66 2.38 -14.32
N GLN A 16 18.93 1.28 -14.50
CA GLN A 16 19.42 -0.07 -14.24
C GLN A 16 19.06 -1.05 -15.37
N ARG A 17 19.75 -2.19 -15.44
CA ARG A 17 19.51 -3.23 -16.46
C ARG A 17 18.48 -4.29 -16.06
N ARG A 18 18.13 -4.38 -14.77
CA ARG A 18 17.17 -5.37 -14.27
C ARG A 18 15.77 -4.76 -14.22
N ARG A 19 14.73 -5.57 -14.38
CA ARG A 19 13.34 -5.13 -14.21
C ARG A 19 12.85 -5.43 -12.80
N GLY A 20 11.74 -4.80 -12.40
CA GLY A 20 11.02 -5.11 -11.17
C GLY A 20 11.20 -4.12 -10.03
N VAL A 21 12.00 -3.06 -10.21
CA VAL A 21 12.12 -1.98 -9.19
C VAL A 21 10.90 -1.06 -9.21
N ASP A 22 10.22 -0.96 -10.34
CA ASP A 22 8.91 -0.32 -10.50
C ASP A 22 7.84 -0.89 -9.56
N ILE A 23 7.94 -2.17 -9.18
CA ILE A 23 7.03 -2.84 -8.23
C ILE A 23 7.35 -2.46 -6.77
N GLY A 24 8.55 -1.95 -6.50
CA GLY A 24 9.09 -1.69 -5.17
C GLY A 24 8.17 -0.87 -4.24
N PRO A 25 7.65 0.30 -4.67
CA PRO A 25 6.79 1.12 -3.82
C PRO A 25 5.54 0.37 -3.31
N SER A 26 4.92 -0.45 -4.16
CA SER A 26 3.73 -1.23 -3.80
C SER A 26 4.06 -2.38 -2.84
N VAL A 27 5.21 -3.05 -3.03
CA VAL A 27 5.67 -4.13 -2.14
C VAL A 27 5.99 -3.61 -0.75
N ILE A 28 6.65 -2.47 -0.64
CA ILE A 28 6.97 -1.86 0.66
C ILE A 28 5.69 -1.49 1.41
N ARG A 29 4.68 -0.97 0.71
CA ARG A 29 3.36 -0.71 1.32
C ARG A 29 2.72 -2.01 1.83
N TYR A 30 2.73 -3.06 1.03
CA TYR A 30 2.19 -4.37 1.41
C TYR A 30 2.93 -5.00 2.59
N ALA A 31 4.23 -4.77 2.71
CA ALA A 31 5.05 -5.24 3.83
C ALA A 31 4.72 -4.58 5.18
N GLY A 32 3.73 -3.68 5.24
CA GLY A 32 3.22 -3.12 6.50
C GLY A 32 3.84 -1.78 6.89
N LEU A 33 4.44 -1.03 5.95
CA LEU A 33 5.04 0.28 6.20
C LEU A 33 4.11 1.22 7.01
N HIS A 34 2.83 1.26 6.65
CA HIS A 34 1.85 2.10 7.36
C HIS A 34 1.65 1.71 8.82
N GLN A 35 1.64 0.41 9.12
CA GLN A 35 1.47 -0.08 10.49
C GLN A 35 2.68 0.29 11.35
N GLN A 36 3.89 0.13 10.80
CA GLN A 36 5.13 0.45 11.50
C GLN A 36 5.25 1.94 11.80
N LEU A 37 5.00 2.80 10.80
CA LEU A 37 5.05 4.26 10.98
C LEU A 37 4.01 4.76 11.99
N ARG A 38 2.80 4.17 11.99
CA ARG A 38 1.77 4.49 13.00
C ARG A 38 2.18 4.01 14.41
N ALA A 39 2.78 2.83 14.53
CA ALA A 39 3.25 2.31 15.81
C ALA A 39 4.35 3.19 16.44
N LEU A 40 5.12 3.89 15.61
CA LEU A 40 6.10 4.89 16.04
C LEU A 40 5.48 6.25 16.45
N GLY A 41 4.17 6.42 16.29
CA GLY A 41 3.43 7.63 16.66
C GLY A 41 3.36 8.70 15.56
N HIS A 42 3.65 8.35 14.30
CA HIS A 42 3.53 9.29 13.16
C HIS A 42 2.13 9.27 12.55
N THR A 43 1.66 10.45 12.11
CA THR A 43 0.49 10.55 11.23
C THR A 43 0.95 10.40 9.79
N ILE A 44 0.16 9.72 8.95
CA ILE A 44 0.58 9.38 7.58
C ILE A 44 -0.50 9.84 6.61
N THR A 45 -0.09 10.51 5.55
CA THR A 45 -0.90 10.77 4.35
C THR A 45 -0.26 10.06 3.17
N ASP A 46 -0.92 9.04 2.64
CA ASP A 46 -0.46 8.33 1.44
C ASP A 46 -1.13 8.90 0.19
N SER A 47 -0.32 9.44 -0.72
CA SER A 47 -0.77 10.01 -1.99
C SER A 47 -0.74 9.01 -3.15
N GLY A 48 -0.40 7.75 -2.89
CA GLY A 48 -0.39 6.70 -3.91
C GLY A 48 0.86 6.72 -4.80
N ASN A 49 0.77 6.12 -5.99
CA ASN A 49 1.86 6.08 -6.96
C ASN A 49 1.68 7.18 -8.01
N ILE A 50 2.77 7.86 -8.37
CA ILE A 50 2.74 8.78 -9.51
C ILE A 50 2.66 7.98 -10.81
N ALA A 51 1.93 8.52 -11.79
CA ALA A 51 1.89 7.96 -13.13
C ALA A 51 3.22 8.26 -13.83
N VAL A 52 4.00 7.22 -14.12
CA VAL A 52 5.23 7.32 -14.90
C VAL A 52 4.92 6.95 -16.35
N PRO A 53 5.00 7.88 -17.32
CA PRO A 53 4.76 7.57 -18.72
C PRO A 53 5.90 6.70 -19.27
N ILE A 54 5.61 5.43 -19.55
CA ILE A 54 6.52 4.55 -20.30
C ILE A 54 6.24 4.67 -21.79
N LEU A 55 7.26 5.08 -22.56
CA LEU A 55 7.18 5.13 -24.02
C LEU A 55 7.35 3.71 -24.56
N LEU A 56 6.26 3.18 -25.13
CA LEU A 56 6.10 1.89 -25.82
C LEU A 56 5.62 0.70 -24.96
N GLY A 57 4.28 0.58 -24.86
CA GLY A 57 3.55 -0.69 -24.91
C GLY A 57 3.71 -1.69 -23.76
N ALA A 58 2.61 -1.90 -23.02
CA ALA A 58 2.34 -2.97 -22.06
C ALA A 58 3.08 -2.87 -20.71
N PHE A 59 2.43 -2.25 -19.72
CA PHE A 59 1.79 -2.95 -18.61
C PHE A 59 0.81 -1.95 -17.99
N GLY A 60 -0.42 -1.98 -18.49
CA GLY A 60 -1.51 -1.31 -17.82
C GLY A 60 -1.77 -2.05 -16.51
N ASP A 61 -1.41 -1.43 -15.39
CA ASP A 61 -2.34 -1.45 -14.27
C ASP A 61 -3.32 -0.29 -14.52
N GLN A 62 -4.29 -0.57 -15.38
CA GLN A 62 -5.55 0.17 -15.45
C GLN A 62 -6.34 -0.21 -14.17
N GLY A 63 -5.74 0.14 -13.04
CA GLY A 63 -6.23 -0.02 -11.68
C GLY A 63 -6.00 1.31 -11.00
N GLY A 64 -6.50 2.38 -11.60
CA GLY A 64 -6.65 3.66 -10.94
C GLY A 64 -7.55 3.46 -9.72
N PHE A 65 -6.95 3.08 -8.59
CA PHE A 65 -7.48 3.42 -7.29
C PHE A 65 -7.45 4.94 -7.23
N SER A 66 -8.55 5.55 -7.67
CA SER A 66 -8.89 6.91 -7.30
C SER A 66 -8.79 6.97 -5.78
N ALA A 67 -7.75 7.64 -5.28
CA ALA A 67 -7.50 7.87 -3.86
C ALA A 67 -8.62 8.70 -3.17
N ASN A 68 -9.70 9.04 -3.91
CA ASN A 68 -10.91 9.63 -3.38
C ASN A 68 -12.04 8.60 -3.15
N SER A 69 -11.79 7.30 -3.36
CA SER A 69 -12.65 6.24 -2.82
C SER A 69 -12.06 5.80 -1.48
N PRO A 70 -12.80 5.92 -0.35
CA PRO A 70 -12.34 5.32 0.90
C PRO A 70 -12.13 3.84 0.62
N ALA A 71 -10.92 3.35 0.88
CA ALA A 71 -10.61 1.94 0.82
C ALA A 71 -11.69 1.19 1.62
N ARG A 72 -12.60 0.49 0.92
CA ARG A 72 -13.44 -0.55 1.54
C ARG A 72 -12.46 -1.63 1.99
N GLY A 73 -12.00 -1.50 3.22
CA GLY A 73 -10.91 -2.29 3.78
C GLY A 73 -10.50 -1.79 5.16
N CYS A 74 -10.74 -0.52 5.47
CA CYS A 74 -10.81 -0.05 6.84
C CYS A 74 -12.28 0.28 7.15
N ALA A 75 -13.03 -0.71 7.60
CA ALA A 75 -14.27 -0.41 8.31
C ALA A 75 -13.86 0.33 9.61
N PRO A 76 -14.36 1.55 9.88
CA PRO A 76 -14.33 2.09 11.23
C PRO A 76 -15.21 1.17 12.08
N ASP A 77 -14.79 0.87 13.31
CA ASP A 77 -15.43 -0.03 14.25
C ASP A 77 -16.97 -0.10 14.12
N VAL A 78 -17.46 -1.19 13.50
CA VAL A 78 -18.89 -1.54 13.49
C VAL A 78 -19.16 -2.39 14.73
N PRO A 79 -20.05 -1.99 15.64
CA PRO A 79 -20.42 -2.80 16.79
C PRO A 79 -21.10 -4.08 16.28
N GLY A 80 -20.47 -5.24 16.50
CA GLY A 80 -21.00 -6.56 16.14
C GLY A 80 -20.18 -7.38 15.14
N SER A 81 -19.00 -6.92 14.70
CA SER A 81 -18.13 -7.70 13.81
C SER A 81 -17.36 -8.77 14.59
N PRO A 82 -17.40 -10.07 14.20
CA PRO A 82 -16.67 -11.12 14.92
C PRO A 82 -15.16 -10.94 14.74
N ARG A 83 -14.43 -10.89 15.87
CA ARG A 83 -12.97 -10.90 15.89
C ARG A 83 -12.48 -12.26 15.40
N LEU A 84 -12.10 -12.36 14.13
CA LEU A 84 -11.35 -13.53 13.68
C LEU A 84 -9.92 -13.42 14.23
N HIS A 85 -9.63 -14.19 15.26
CA HIS A 85 -8.28 -14.32 15.81
C HIS A 85 -7.45 -15.16 14.84
N VAL A 86 -6.20 -14.74 14.58
CA VAL A 86 -5.32 -15.34 13.56
C VAL A 86 -4.97 -16.82 13.87
N ASP A 87 -5.27 -17.31 15.08
CA ASP A 87 -5.02 -18.70 15.50
C ASP A 87 -5.97 -19.75 14.90
N ASP A 88 -7.09 -19.37 14.28
CA ASP A 88 -8.06 -20.33 13.73
C ASP A 88 -7.68 -20.93 12.37
N ALA A 89 -6.59 -20.49 11.73
CA ALA A 89 -6.18 -21.01 10.42
C ALA A 89 -5.43 -22.37 10.47
N ARG A 90 -5.17 -22.95 11.65
CA ARG A 90 -4.40 -24.20 11.80
C ARG A 90 -5.19 -25.43 12.27
N ARG A 91 -6.54 -25.40 12.23
CA ARG A 91 -7.37 -26.58 12.50
C ARG A 91 -8.31 -26.88 11.33
N GLY A 92 -7.72 -27.28 10.21
CA GLY A 92 -8.43 -27.93 9.11
C GLY A 92 -7.70 -29.23 8.77
N ARG A 93 -8.12 -30.31 9.44
CA ARG A 93 -7.87 -31.69 9.02
C ARG A 93 -8.99 -32.11 8.10
#